data_AF-A0A2V9FYI6-F1
#
_entry.id   AF-A0A2V9FYI6-F1
#
_cell.length_a   1.000
_cell.length_b   1.000
_cell.length_c   1.000
_cell.angle_alpha   90.00
_cell.angle_beta   90.00
_cell.angle_gamma   90.00
#
_symmetry.space_group_name_H-M   'P 1'
#
loop_
_entity.id
_entity.type
_entity.pdbx_description
1 polymer ?
#
loop_
_entity_poly.entity_id
_entity_poly.type
_entity_poly.pdbx_seq_one_letter_code
_entity_poly.pdbx_strand_id
1 'polypeptide(L)'
;MPRLNGTNSVLRWTLGSWQANGIFTAQSGIPINVIIAADQANIGRPNQRPNLVGTPSANCGSGHLIGCINSAAFALPAPFTFGNAGRNLIFGPGLVDADFSLFKNIPINERTTFQFRAEMFNIFNHPNFANPGNPATWNTASFGNV
;
A
#
# COMPACT_ATOMS: atom_id res chain seq x y z
N MET A 1 -11.80 28.01 -14.92
CA MET A 1 -12.20 27.13 -16.04
C MET A 1 -11.85 27.81 -17.36
N PRO A 2 -11.24 27.12 -18.34
CA PRO A 2 -10.90 27.73 -19.62
C PRO A 2 -12.16 28.10 -20.39
N ARG A 3 -12.35 29.39 -20.68
CA ARG A 3 -13.44 29.89 -21.52
C ARG A 3 -12.83 30.34 -22.84
N LEU A 4 -13.05 29.56 -23.89
CA LEU A 4 -12.64 29.91 -25.26
C LEU A 4 -13.60 31.00 -25.78
N ASN A 5 -13.21 32.26 -25.61
CA ASN A 5 -13.93 33.42 -26.14
C ASN A 5 -13.39 33.76 -27.54
N GLY A 6 -14.28 33.95 -28.53
CA GLY A 6 -13.91 34.36 -29.90
C GLY A 6 -13.72 33.24 -30.93
N THR A 7 -13.86 31.96 -30.54
CA THR A 7 -13.79 30.80 -31.45
C THR A 7 -15.17 30.29 -31.89
N ASN A 8 -15.22 29.55 -33.01
CA ASN A 8 -16.44 28.94 -33.59
C ASN A 8 -17.30 28.22 -32.52
N SER A 9 -18.62 28.34 -32.62
CA SER A 9 -19.61 27.85 -31.64
C SER A 9 -19.51 26.33 -31.39
N VAL A 10 -19.22 25.54 -32.42
CA VAL A 10 -19.03 24.09 -32.34
C VAL A 10 -17.78 23.73 -31.54
N LEU A 11 -16.69 24.48 -31.73
CA LEU A 11 -15.42 24.32 -31.01
C LEU A 11 -15.58 24.64 -29.51
N ARG A 12 -16.35 25.69 -29.19
CA ARG A 12 -16.67 26.06 -27.80
C ARG A 12 -17.51 25.00 -27.09
N TRP A 13 -18.47 24.39 -27.79
CA TRP A 13 -19.35 23.37 -27.23
C TRP A 13 -18.61 22.04 -26.97
N THR A 14 -17.72 21.65 -27.88
CA THR A 14 -16.96 20.39 -27.80
C THR A 14 -15.74 20.48 -26.86
N LEU A 15 -14.97 21.57 -26.91
CA LEU A 15 -13.70 21.72 -26.17
C LEU A 15 -13.80 22.57 -24.89
N GLY A 16 -14.91 23.28 -24.64
CA GLY A 16 -15.07 24.08 -23.43
C GLY A 16 -15.39 23.25 -22.18
N SER A 17 -15.27 23.81 -20.98
CA SER A 17 -15.84 23.24 -19.74
C SER A 17 -15.37 21.83 -19.33
N TRP A 18 -14.22 21.38 -19.82
CA TRP A 18 -13.55 20.19 -19.29
C TRP A 18 -12.83 20.53 -17.98
N GLN A 19 -12.88 19.61 -17.03
CA GLN A 19 -12.10 19.63 -15.80
C GLN A 19 -11.55 18.23 -15.58
N ALA A 20 -10.29 18.14 -15.19
CA ALA A 20 -9.66 16.88 -14.83
C ALA A 20 -9.09 17.01 -13.42
N ASN A 21 -9.18 15.92 -12.66
CA ASN A 21 -8.53 15.77 -11.37
C ASN A 21 -7.73 14.47 -11.41
N GLY A 22 -6.54 14.49 -10.80
CA GLY A 22 -5.73 13.31 -10.59
C GLY A 22 -5.21 13.30 -9.16
N ILE A 23 -5.35 12.16 -8.50
CA ILE A 23 -4.75 11.91 -7.19
C ILE A 23 -3.68 10.85 -7.40
N PHE A 24 -2.46 11.15 -6.98
CA PHE A 24 -1.34 10.22 -7.02
C PHE A 24 -0.80 10.02 -5.62
N THR A 25 -0.71 8.77 -5.19
CA THR A 25 -0.17 8.37 -3.88
C THR A 25 0.98 7.42 -4.11
N ALA A 26 2.16 7.77 -3.61
CA ALA A 26 3.31 6.89 -3.56
C ALA A 26 3.91 6.92 -2.16
N GLN A 27 3.94 5.78 -1.49
CA GLN A 27 4.53 5.63 -0.16
C GLN A 27 5.35 4.35 -0.08
N SER A 28 6.46 4.43 0.65
CA SER A 28 7.20 3.24 1.06
C SER A 28 6.34 2.38 1.97
N GLY A 29 6.65 1.08 2.03
CA GLY A 29 5.96 0.18 2.94
C GLY A 29 6.12 0.60 4.40
N ILE A 30 5.18 0.16 5.23
CA ILE A 30 5.24 0.42 6.67
C ILE A 30 6.16 -0.60 7.36
N PRO A 31 6.80 -0.23 8.48
CA PRO A 31 7.63 -1.16 9.23
C PRO A 31 6.79 -2.25 9.91
N ILE A 32 7.31 -3.47 9.92
CA ILE A 32 6.68 -4.66 10.49
C ILE A 32 7.53 -5.20 11.64
N ASN A 33 6.85 -5.66 12.69
CA ASN A 33 7.49 -6.33 13.82
C ASN A 33 7.42 -7.84 13.63
N VAL A 34 8.53 -8.52 13.88
CA VAL A 34 8.60 -9.98 13.89
C VAL A 34 8.45 -10.47 15.33
N ILE A 35 7.55 -11.42 15.54
CA ILE A 35 7.27 -12.01 16.85
C ILE A 35 7.35 -13.53 16.79
N ILE A 36 7.47 -14.17 17.94
CA ILE A 36 7.25 -15.60 18.14
C ILE A 36 5.97 -15.81 18.94
N ALA A 37 5.19 -16.84 18.62
CA ALA A 37 3.95 -17.14 19.36
C ALA A 37 4.22 -17.69 20.78
N ALA A 38 5.42 -18.22 21.02
CA ALA A 38 5.80 -18.85 22.28
C ALA A 38 6.13 -17.83 23.40
N ASP A 39 5.90 -18.25 24.64
CA ASP A 39 6.45 -17.61 25.84
C ASP A 39 7.81 -18.24 26.17
N GLN A 40 8.87 -17.80 25.48
CA GLN A 40 10.23 -18.29 25.72
C GLN A 40 10.81 -17.78 27.04
N ALA A 41 10.49 -16.55 27.45
CA ALA A 41 10.97 -15.98 28.70
C ALA A 41 10.27 -16.55 29.96
N ASN A 42 9.20 -17.36 29.79
CA ASN A 42 8.38 -17.94 30.86
C ASN A 42 7.84 -16.90 31.85
N ILE A 43 7.28 -15.81 31.31
CA ILE A 43 6.72 -14.69 32.10
C ILE A 43 5.19 -14.65 32.05
N GLY A 44 4.55 -15.70 31.52
CA GLY A 44 3.12 -15.78 31.30
C GLY A 44 2.63 -14.90 30.13
N ARG A 45 3.52 -14.52 29.18
CA ARG A 45 3.16 -13.65 28.06
C ARG A 45 3.65 -14.20 26.70
N PRO A 46 2.74 -14.54 25.78
CA PRO A 46 3.09 -14.89 24.41
C PRO A 46 3.47 -13.64 23.58
N ASN A 47 3.74 -13.82 22.28
CA ASN A 47 4.09 -12.74 21.33
C ASN A 47 5.41 -12.03 21.68
N GLN A 48 6.44 -12.82 21.96
CA GLN A 48 7.77 -12.33 22.31
C GLN A 48 8.60 -12.05 21.06
N ARG A 49 9.76 -11.41 21.21
CA ARG A 49 10.68 -11.17 20.09
C ARG A 49 11.56 -12.40 19.85
N PRO A 50 11.90 -12.73 18.59
CA PRO A 50 12.93 -13.72 18.29
C PRO A 50 14.34 -13.16 18.56
N ASN A 51 15.34 -14.02 18.42
CA ASN A 51 16.72 -13.61 18.23
C ASN A 51 16.99 -13.28 16.77
N LEU A 52 17.76 -12.22 16.50
CA LEU A 52 18.29 -11.89 15.20
C LEU A 52 19.66 -12.55 15.06
N VAL A 53 19.76 -13.54 14.17
CA VAL A 53 20.97 -14.35 13.94
C VAL A 53 21.58 -14.14 12.56
N GLY A 54 20.89 -13.40 11.69
CA GLY A 54 21.36 -13.01 10.37
C GLY A 54 20.81 -11.66 9.94
N THR A 55 21.08 -11.26 8.70
CA THR A 55 20.61 -10.00 8.15
C THR A 55 19.12 -10.09 7.81
N PRO A 56 18.25 -9.27 8.44
CA PRO A 56 16.83 -9.28 8.13
C PRO A 56 16.62 -8.63 6.76
N SER A 57 15.92 -9.33 5.86
CA SER A 57 15.57 -8.82 4.54
C SER A 57 14.12 -9.17 4.21
N ALA A 58 13.43 -8.24 3.58
CA ALA A 58 12.09 -8.45 3.04
C ALA A 58 12.00 -7.86 1.62
N ASN A 59 11.41 -8.60 0.69
CA ASN A 59 11.20 -8.21 -0.71
C ASN A 59 9.73 -8.40 -1.14
N CYS A 60 8.82 -8.27 -0.19
CA CYS A 60 7.39 -8.46 -0.37
C CYS A 60 6.82 -7.49 -1.41
N GLY A 61 6.09 -8.02 -2.38
CA GLY A 61 5.53 -7.25 -3.49
C GLY A 61 6.51 -6.92 -4.63
N SER A 62 7.81 -7.24 -4.49
CA SER A 62 8.81 -7.12 -5.56
C SER A 62 9.06 -8.48 -6.24
N GLY A 63 7.97 -9.10 -6.73
CA GLY A 63 8.00 -10.42 -7.37
C GLY A 63 7.95 -11.62 -6.42
N HIS A 64 7.96 -11.40 -5.10
CA HIS A 64 7.78 -12.44 -4.09
C HIS A 64 6.53 -12.14 -3.26
N LEU A 65 5.54 -13.03 -3.35
CA LEU A 65 4.31 -12.96 -2.55
C LEU A 65 4.28 -13.96 -1.39
N ILE A 66 5.11 -14.99 -1.46
CA ILE A 66 5.24 -16.06 -0.48
C ILE A 66 6.72 -16.18 -0.12
N GLY A 67 7.03 -16.39 1.16
CA GLY A 67 8.42 -16.46 1.63
C GLY A 67 9.21 -15.19 1.38
N CYS A 68 8.53 -14.03 1.32
CA CYS A 68 9.16 -12.75 1.00
C CYS A 68 9.98 -12.14 2.16
N ILE A 69 10.00 -12.81 3.32
CA ILE A 69 10.84 -12.47 4.47
C ILE A 69 11.85 -13.59 4.67
N ASN A 70 13.13 -13.24 4.85
CA ASN A 70 14.16 -14.21 5.20
C ASN A 70 13.92 -14.79 6.61
N SER A 71 13.34 -15.98 6.68
CA SER A 71 13.05 -16.68 7.93
C SER A 71 14.31 -17.12 8.67
N ALA A 72 15.41 -17.38 7.95
CA ALA A 72 16.70 -17.81 8.53
C ALA A 72 17.44 -16.67 9.24
N ALA A 73 17.02 -15.42 9.07
CA ALA A 73 17.56 -14.29 9.83
C ALA A 73 17.13 -14.31 11.31
N PHE A 74 16.11 -15.09 11.65
CA PHE A 74 15.53 -15.16 12.98
C PHE A 74 15.67 -16.55 13.57
N ALA A 75 15.84 -16.61 14.89
CA ALA A 75 15.91 -17.85 15.65
C ALA A 75 15.09 -17.76 16.93
N LEU A 76 14.69 -18.91 17.46
CA LEU A 76 14.08 -19.00 18.77
C LEU A 76 15.11 -18.63 19.85
N PRO A 77 14.80 -17.73 20.79
CA PRO A 77 15.64 -17.48 21.95
C PRO A 77 15.85 -18.74 22.81
N ALA A 78 16.89 -18.73 23.64
CA ALA A 78 17.07 -19.80 24.62
C ALA A 78 15.91 -19.80 25.62
N PRO A 79 15.52 -20.96 26.18
CA PRO A 79 14.48 -21.02 27.22
C PRO A 79 14.82 -20.07 28.37
N PHE A 80 13.79 -19.42 28.93
CA PHE A 80 13.89 -18.43 30.01
C PHE A 80 14.64 -17.15 29.63
N THR A 81 14.73 -16.80 28.34
CA THR A 81 15.38 -15.56 27.87
C THR A 81 14.48 -14.75 26.93
N PHE A 82 14.74 -13.44 26.86
CA PHE A 82 14.11 -12.56 25.86
C PHE A 82 14.91 -12.55 24.56
N GLY A 83 14.21 -12.41 23.44
CA GLY A 83 14.86 -12.21 22.15
C GLY A 83 15.50 -10.83 22.00
N ASN A 84 16.55 -10.77 21.18
CA ASN A 84 17.31 -9.54 20.91
C ASN A 84 16.90 -8.79 19.63
N ALA A 85 15.92 -9.29 18.86
CA ALA A 85 15.50 -8.63 17.63
C ALA A 85 14.98 -7.20 17.91
N GLY A 86 15.39 -6.24 17.08
CA GLY A 86 14.91 -4.87 17.13
C GLY A 86 13.42 -4.75 16.78
N ARG A 87 12.85 -3.57 17.07
CA ARG A 87 11.54 -3.17 16.56
C ARG A 87 11.66 -2.77 15.09
N ASN A 88 10.64 -3.01 14.27
CA ASN A 88 10.54 -2.45 12.91
C ASN A 88 11.72 -2.83 11.98
N LEU A 89 12.20 -4.08 12.06
CA LEU A 89 13.39 -4.55 11.33
C LEU A 89 13.18 -4.72 9.81
N ILE A 90 11.94 -4.90 9.38
CA ILE A 90 11.57 -5.17 7.98
C ILE A 90 10.43 -4.23 7.57
N PHE A 91 10.37 -3.91 6.28
CA PHE A 91 9.32 -3.08 5.71
C PHE A 91 8.46 -3.93 4.78
N GLY A 92 7.16 -3.66 4.79
CA GLY A 92 6.21 -4.28 3.86
C GLY A 92 6.30 -3.74 2.44
N PRO A 93 5.42 -4.22 1.53
CA PRO A 93 5.27 -3.62 0.22
C PRO A 93 4.83 -2.15 0.32
N GLY A 94 5.32 -1.34 -0.62
CA GLY A 94 4.85 0.04 -0.79
C GLY A 94 3.46 0.11 -1.41
N LEU A 95 2.87 1.30 -1.39
CA LEU A 95 1.62 1.60 -2.08
C LEU A 95 1.92 2.60 -3.19
N VAL A 96 1.50 2.26 -4.41
CA VAL A 96 1.52 3.15 -5.57
C VAL A 96 0.15 3.10 -6.20
N ASP A 97 -0.53 4.24 -6.18
CA ASP A 97 -1.91 4.34 -6.63
C ASP A 97 -2.15 5.67 -7.34
N ALA A 98 -2.98 5.62 -8.38
CA ALA A 98 -3.27 6.75 -9.24
C ALA A 98 -4.74 6.74 -9.65
N ASP A 99 -5.48 7.71 -9.14
CA ASP A 99 -6.89 7.90 -9.45
C ASP A 99 -7.07 9.10 -10.39
N PHE A 100 -8.00 9.00 -11.31
CA PHE A 100 -8.28 10.03 -12.29
C PHE A 100 -9.77 10.30 -12.41
N SER A 101 -10.14 11.57 -12.51
CA SER A 101 -11.51 12.00 -12.72
C SER A 101 -11.59 13.02 -13.85
N LEU A 102 -12.54 12.85 -14.75
CA LEU A 102 -12.80 13.74 -15.87
C LEU A 102 -14.24 14.20 -15.82
N PHE A 103 -14.43 15.52 -15.84
CA PHE A 103 -15.73 16.17 -15.80
C PHE A 103 -15.90 17.06 -17.03
N LYS A 104 -17.10 17.06 -17.60
CA LYS A 104 -17.50 17.95 -18.69
C LYS A 104 -18.88 18.53 -18.38
N ASN A 105 -18.93 19.85 -18.21
CA ASN A 105 -20.20 20.56 -18.03
C ASN A 105 -20.72 21.03 -19.39
N ILE A 106 -21.90 20.55 -19.76
CA ILE A 106 -22.61 20.87 -21.01
C ILE A 106 -23.82 21.74 -20.64
N PRO A 107 -23.78 23.06 -20.87
CA PRO A 107 -24.93 23.92 -20.65
C PRO A 107 -26.02 23.58 -21.68
N ILE A 108 -27.20 23.17 -21.22
CA ILE A 108 -28.37 22.90 -22.08
C ILE A 108 -29.12 24.20 -22.34
N ASN A 109 -29.29 25.02 -21.30
CA ASN A 109 -29.88 26.36 -21.34
C ASN A 109 -29.35 27.19 -20.15
N GLU A 110 -29.85 28.40 -19.94
CA GLU A 110 -29.33 29.34 -18.93
C GLU A 110 -29.50 28.85 -17.48
N ARG A 111 -30.38 27.87 -17.24
CA ARG A 111 -30.71 27.35 -15.91
C ARG A 111 -30.30 25.90 -15.69
N THR A 112 -30.06 25.13 -16.76
CA THR A 112 -29.78 23.69 -16.69
C THR A 112 -28.44 23.36 -17.34
N THR A 113 -27.59 22.66 -16.60
CA THR A 113 -26.30 22.13 -17.06
C THR A 113 -26.28 20.62 -16.84
N PHE A 114 -25.95 19.87 -17.88
CA PHE A 114 -25.66 18.44 -17.80
C PHE A 114 -24.19 18.23 -17.49
N GLN A 115 -23.84 17.36 -16.56
CA GLN A 115 -22.46 17.00 -16.25
C GLN A 115 -22.20 15.56 -16.68
N PHE A 116 -21.26 15.38 -17.60
CA PHE A 116 -20.63 14.08 -17.83
C PHE A 116 -19.47 13.92 -16.85
N ARG A 117 -19.41 12.75 -16.19
CA ARG A 117 -18.37 12.40 -15.22
C ARG A 117 -17.86 10.99 -15.52
N ALA A 118 -16.55 10.86 -15.62
CA ALA A 118 -15.85 9.58 -15.65
C ALA A 118 -14.83 9.55 -14.52
N GLU A 119 -14.87 8.50 -13.70
CA GLU A 119 -13.93 8.26 -12.61
C GLU A 119 -13.23 6.91 -12.87
N MET A 120 -11.91 6.90 -12.75
CA MET A 120 -11.06 5.72 -12.94
C MET A 120 -10.19 5.59 -11.71
N PHE A 121 -10.34 4.48 -11.00
CA PHE A 121 -9.51 4.17 -9.83
C PHE A 121 -8.36 3.27 -10.23
N ASN A 122 -7.17 3.51 -9.68
CA ASN A 122 -5.95 2.79 -10.07
C ASN A 122 -5.80 2.72 -11.61
N ILE A 123 -5.74 3.88 -12.28
CA ILE A 123 -5.75 4.00 -13.75
C ILE A 123 -4.59 3.24 -14.42
N PHE A 124 -3.49 3.01 -13.71
CA PHE A 124 -2.35 2.22 -14.19
C PHE A 124 -2.46 0.73 -13.91
N ASN A 125 -3.53 0.29 -13.23
CA ASN A 125 -3.73 -1.08 -12.78
C ASN A 125 -2.51 -1.63 -12.01
N HIS A 126 -1.91 -0.79 -11.15
CA HIS A 126 -0.75 -1.15 -10.34
C HIS A 126 -1.18 -2.05 -9.17
N PRO A 127 -0.60 -3.25 -8.97
CA PRO A 127 -0.94 -4.11 -7.84
C PRO A 127 -0.47 -3.51 -6.51
N ASN A 128 -1.38 -3.42 -5.54
CA ASN A 128 -1.07 -2.97 -4.19
C ASN A 128 -1.29 -4.14 -3.22
N PHE A 129 -0.22 -4.55 -2.52
CA PHE A 129 -0.22 -5.75 -1.67
C PHE A 129 -0.39 -5.40 -0.19
N ALA A 130 -0.98 -6.33 0.57
CA ALA A 130 -1.02 -6.22 2.03
C ALA A 130 0.35 -6.51 2.63
N ASN A 131 0.52 -6.18 3.92
CA ASN A 131 1.73 -6.56 4.64
C ASN A 131 1.73 -8.06 4.95
N PRO A 132 2.92 -8.70 5.02
CA PRO A 132 3.11 -10.10 5.40
C PRO A 132 2.91 -10.33 6.91
N GLY A 133 1.76 -9.92 7.44
CA GLY A 133 1.44 -9.85 8.86
C GLY A 133 1.79 -8.50 9.50
N ASN A 134 1.06 -8.14 10.55
CA ASN A 134 1.35 -6.98 11.39
C ASN A 134 0.82 -7.20 12.83
N PRO A 135 1.56 -7.88 13.72
CA PRO A 135 2.94 -8.36 13.54
C PRO A 135 3.05 -9.64 12.70
N ALA A 136 4.25 -9.90 12.16
CA ALA A 136 4.58 -11.13 11.44
C ALA A 136 5.05 -12.20 12.43
N THR A 137 4.31 -13.31 12.53
CA THR A 137 4.65 -14.40 13.46
C THR A 137 5.64 -15.35 12.80
N TRP A 138 6.85 -15.45 13.34
CA TRP A 138 7.91 -16.32 12.86
C TRP A 138 7.58 -17.80 13.10
N ASN A 139 8.11 -18.66 12.22
CA ASN A 139 7.90 -20.11 12.23
C ASN A 139 6.43 -20.55 12.08
N THR A 140 5.63 -19.78 11.32
CA THR A 140 4.29 -20.17 10.87
C THR A 140 4.27 -20.33 9.35
N ALA A 141 3.30 -21.09 8.83
CA ALA A 141 3.12 -21.24 7.38
C ALA A 141 2.71 -19.94 6.66
N SER A 142 2.19 -18.95 7.41
CA SER A 142 1.81 -17.63 6.89
C SER A 142 2.95 -16.61 6.95
N PHE A 143 4.10 -16.95 7.53
CA PHE A 143 5.21 -16.03 7.69
C PHE A 143 5.79 -15.64 6.32
N GLY A 144 5.76 -14.33 6.00
CA GLY A 144 6.26 -13.84 4.72
C GLY A 144 5.29 -14.05 3.55
N ASN A 145 4.00 -14.22 3.82
CA ASN A 145 2.95 -14.29 2.78
C ASN A 145 2.13 -13.00 2.79
N VAL A 146 1.97 -12.37 1.62
CA VAL A 146 1.16 -11.15 1.41
C VAL A 146 -0.16 -11.41 0.70
#